data_AF-A0A1A9PRG8-F1
#
_entry.id   AF-A0A1A9PRG8-F1
#
_cell.length_a   1.000
_cell.length_b   1.000
_cell.length_c   1.000
_cell.angle_alpha   90.00
_cell.angle_beta   90.00
_cell.angle_gamma   90.00
#
_symmetry.space_group_name_H-M   'P 1'
#
loop_
_entity.id
_entity.type
_entity.pdbx_description
1 polymer ?
#
loop_
_entity_poly.entity_id
_entity_poly.type
_entity_poly.pdbx_seq_one_letter_code
_entity_poly.pdbx_strand_id
1 'polypeptide(L)'
;MEEFVYLRPVFKNILAASILVMLIVSTQKKELINEFSLWLISILCIGVAAITLFMSGFIVDEYSLAGDVQSFSMFIAIGCISGLNFIIYYRRQ
;
A
#
# COMPACT_ATOMS: atom_id res chain seq x y z
N MET A 1 -0.80 -11.17 -20.41
CA MET A 1 -2.01 -10.31 -20.36
C MET A 1 -1.55 -8.88 -20.19
N GLU A 2 -1.68 -8.08 -21.24
CA GLU A 2 -1.14 -6.72 -21.31
C GLU A 2 -1.96 -5.70 -20.50
N GLU A 3 -3.16 -6.04 -20.03
CA GLU A 3 -4.03 -5.10 -19.30
C GLU A 3 -3.56 -4.80 -17.86
N PHE A 4 -2.97 -5.76 -17.15
CA PHE A 4 -2.42 -5.53 -15.80
C PHE A 4 -1.15 -4.68 -15.79
N VAL A 5 -0.55 -4.42 -16.95
CA VAL A 5 0.65 -3.59 -17.07
C VAL A 5 0.38 -2.15 -16.62
N TYR A 6 -0.86 -1.66 -16.76
CA TYR A 6 -1.23 -0.30 -16.36
C TYR A 6 -1.60 -0.17 -14.87
N LEU A 7 -2.12 -1.23 -14.24
CA LEU A 7 -2.45 -1.23 -12.80
C LEU A 7 -1.23 -1.49 -11.90
N ARG A 8 -0.28 -2.33 -12.34
CA ARG A 8 0.92 -2.68 -11.56
C ARG A 8 1.76 -1.46 -11.12
N PRO A 9 1.95 -0.41 -11.93
CA PRO A 9 2.62 0.83 -11.51
C PRO A 9 1.94 1.51 -10.32
N VAL A 10 0.61 1.46 -10.23
CA VAL A 10 -0.14 2.06 -9.10
C VAL A 10 0.22 1.32 -7.80
N PHE A 11 0.17 0.00 -7.80
CA PHE A 11 0.60 -0.80 -6.64
C PHE A 11 2.07 -0.57 -6.28
N LYS A 12 2.97 -0.49 -7.27
CA LYS A 12 4.40 -0.20 -7.02
C LYS A 12 4.60 1.18 -6.39
N ASN A 13 3.87 2.20 -6.84
CA ASN A 13 3.97 3.55 -6.29
C ASN A 13 3.44 3.61 -4.85
N ILE A 14 2.31 2.97 -4.55
CA ILE A 14 1.76 2.91 -3.19
C ILE A 14 2.69 2.13 -2.25
N LEU A 15 3.28 1.03 -2.73
CA LEU A 15 4.27 0.27 -1.99
C LEU A 15 5.52 1.12 -1.71
N ALA A 16 6.05 1.81 -2.72
CA ALA A 16 7.20 2.69 -2.56
C ALA A 16 6.92 3.83 -1.57
N ALA A 17 5.74 4.46 -1.65
CA ALA A 17 5.31 5.47 -0.69
C ALA A 17 5.22 4.92 0.74
N SER A 18 4.68 3.71 0.92
CA SER A 18 4.58 3.04 2.22
C SER A 18 5.96 2.74 2.83
N ILE A 19 6.94 2.34 2.01
CA ILE A 19 8.33 2.15 2.43
C ILE A 19 8.99 3.49 2.78
N LEU A 20 8.71 4.55 2.01
CA LEU A 20 9.26 5.88 2.27
C LEU A 20 8.76 6.41 3.62
N VAL A 21 7.47 6.22 3.93
CA VAL A 21 6.90 6.52 5.25
C VAL A 21 7.60 5.70 6.34
N MET A 22 7.85 4.41 6.12
CA MET A 22 8.60 3.56 7.05
C MET A 22 9.99 4.12 7.36
N LEU A 23 10.73 4.55 6.34
CA LEU A 23 12.06 5.14 6.47
C LEU A 23 12.02 6.47 7.22
N ILE A 24 11.06 7.35 6.91
CA ILE A 24 10.89 8.62 7.64
C ILE A 24 10.59 8.33 9.11
N VAL A 25 9.66 7.41 9.39
CA VAL A 25 9.26 7.07 10.77
C VAL A 25 10.43 6.45 11.56
N SER A 26 11.27 5.67 10.91
CA SER A 26 12.46 5.06 11.52
C SER A 26 13.62 6.06 11.71
N THR A 27 13.81 7.03 10.82
CA THR A 27 14.96 7.96 10.86
C THR A 27 14.70 9.30 11.54
N GLN A 28 13.43 9.68 11.75
CA GLN A 28 13.05 10.96 12.33
C GLN A 28 13.59 11.13 13.78
N LYS A 29 14.47 12.13 13.99
CA LYS A 29 15.02 12.48 15.32
C LYS A 29 14.13 13.45 16.12
N LYS A 30 13.24 14.15 15.42
CA LYS A 30 12.16 14.99 15.95
C LYS A 30 10.85 14.50 15.32
N GLU A 31 9.72 14.61 16.00
CA GLU A 31 8.42 14.18 15.47
C GLU A 31 8.04 14.98 14.21
N LEU A 32 8.39 14.47 13.03
CA LEU A 32 7.99 15.03 11.75
C LEU A 32 6.60 14.52 11.35
N ILE A 33 6.30 13.28 11.71
CA ILE A 33 4.99 12.63 11.47
C ILE A 33 4.36 12.35 12.83
N ASN A 34 3.18 12.92 13.06
CA ASN A 34 2.37 12.65 14.24
C ASN A 34 1.54 11.37 14.06
N GLU A 35 1.03 10.81 15.15
CA GLU A 35 0.20 9.60 15.16
C GLU A 35 -1.01 9.73 14.24
N PHE A 36 -1.69 10.88 14.30
CA PHE A 36 -2.83 11.19 13.43
C PHE A 36 -2.45 11.17 11.96
N SER A 37 -1.30 11.75 11.59
CA SER A 37 -0.80 11.77 10.22
C SER A 37 -0.44 10.36 9.73
N LEU A 38 0.17 9.54 10.58
CA LEU A 38 0.49 8.15 10.27
C LEU A 38 -0.79 7.33 10.01
N TRP A 39 -1.82 7.53 10.83
CA TRP A 39 -3.15 6.93 10.66
C TRP A 39 -3.77 7.30 9.30
N LEU A 40 -3.78 8.60 8.99
CA LEU A 40 -4.37 9.11 7.75
C LEU A 40 -3.66 8.56 6.51
N ILE A 41 -2.33 8.60 6.49
CA ILE A 41 -1.53 8.10 5.37
C ILE A 41 -1.74 6.60 5.17
N SER A 42 -1.78 5.84 6.27
CA SER A 42 -2.01 4.39 6.23
C SER A 42 -3.37 4.03 5.67
N ILE A 43 -4.44 4.68 6.14
CA ILE A 43 -5.80 4.46 5.62
C ILE A 43 -5.88 4.81 4.14
N LEU A 44 -5.27 5.93 3.72
CA LEU A 44 -5.27 6.33 2.32
C LEU A 44 -4.52 5.32 1.44
N CYS A 45 -3.35 4.84 1.89
CA CYS A 45 -2.59 3.83 1.14
C CYS A 45 -3.35 2.51 1.00
N ILE A 46 -3.93 2.01 2.10
CA ILE A 46 -4.71 0.76 2.09
C ILE A 46 -6.00 0.95 1.27
N GLY A 47 -6.71 2.06 1.45
CA GLY A 47 -7.96 2.36 0.77
C GLY A 47 -7.78 2.46 -0.74
N VAL A 48 -6.78 3.21 -1.21
CA VAL A 48 -6.48 3.32 -2.64
C VAL A 48 -6.04 1.96 -3.20
N ALA A 49 -5.21 1.20 -2.48
CA ALA A 49 -4.78 -0.13 -2.92
C ALA A 49 -5.96 -1.13 -2.98
N ALA A 50 -6.90 -1.06 -2.03
CA ALA A 50 -8.10 -1.90 -2.00
C ALA A 50 -9.05 -1.58 -3.17
N ILE A 51 -9.30 -0.29 -3.43
CA ILE A 51 -10.12 0.13 -4.58
C ILE A 51 -9.47 -0.32 -5.89
N THR A 52 -8.15 -0.16 -6.01
CA THR A 52 -7.40 -0.58 -7.20
C THR A 52 -7.49 -2.09 -7.42
N LEU A 53 -7.40 -2.88 -6.34
CA LEU A 53 -7.54 -4.34 -6.40
C LEU A 53 -8.97 -4.75 -6.76
N PHE A 54 -9.97 -4.08 -6.20
CA PHE A 54 -11.37 -4.33 -6.51
C PHE A 54 -11.69 -4.05 -7.98
N MET A 55 -11.21 -2.92 -8.51
CA MET A 55 -11.33 -2.61 -9.95
C MET A 55 -10.59 -3.62 -10.82
N SER A 56 -9.44 -4.13 -10.36
CA SER A 56 -8.74 -5.21 -11.07
C SER A 56 -9.58 -6.50 -11.15
N GLY A 57 -10.37 -6.80 -10.12
CA GLY A 57 -11.28 -7.95 -10.10
C GLY A 57 -12.40 -7.82 -11.13
N PHE A 58 -13.01 -6.63 -11.26
CA PHE A 58 -14.01 -6.40 -12.31
C PHE A 58 -13.46 -6.60 -13.73
N ILE A 59 -12.22 -6.16 -13.98
CA ILE A 59 -11.56 -6.38 -15.28
C ILE A 59 -11.35 -7.88 -15.52
N VAL A 60 -10.90 -8.63 -14.52
CA VAL A 60 -10.71 -10.09 -14.61
C VAL A 60 -12.02 -10.79 -14.97
N ASP A 61 -13.11 -10.44 -14.31
CA ASP A 61 -14.43 -11.03 -14.53
C ASP A 61 -14.98 -10.71 -15.92
N GLU A 62 -14.90 -9.44 -16.35
CA GLU A 62 -15.40 -8.98 -17.65
C GLU A 62 -14.68 -9.68 -18.81
N TYR A 63 -13.35 -9.77 -18.74
CA TYR A 63 -12.55 -10.36 -19.81
C TYR A 63 -12.34 -11.88 -19.66
N SER A 64 -12.99 -12.52 -18.68
CA SER A 64 -12.82 -13.95 -18.36
C SER A 64 -11.35 -14.37 -18.23
N LEU A 65 -10.54 -13.48 -17.65
CA LEU A 65 -9.10 -13.66 -17.51
C LEU A 65 -8.78 -14.43 -16.22
N ALA A 66 -7.58 -15.01 -16.15
CA ALA A 66 -7.04 -15.47 -14.87
C ALA A 66 -6.57 -14.26 -14.05
N GLY A 67 -6.91 -14.23 -12.75
CA GLY A 67 -6.58 -13.11 -11.85
C GLY A 67 -5.08 -12.82 -11.71
N ASP A 68 -4.73 -11.58 -11.37
CA ASP A 68 -3.34 -11.14 -11.19
C ASP A 68 -2.83 -11.38 -9.77
N VAL A 69 -2.23 -12.55 -9.56
CA VAL A 69 -1.59 -12.96 -8.29
C VAL A 69 -0.54 -11.95 -7.82
N GLN A 70 0.15 -11.27 -8.75
CA GLN A 70 1.17 -10.29 -8.41
C GLN A 70 0.58 -9.05 -7.73
N SER A 71 -0.50 -8.49 -8.28
CA SER A 71 -1.17 -7.33 -7.70
C SER A 71 -1.78 -7.64 -6.33
N PHE A 72 -2.34 -8.85 -6.17
CA PHE A 72 -2.84 -9.32 -4.87
C PHE A 72 -1.72 -9.45 -3.82
N SER A 73 -0.58 -9.99 -4.20
CA SER A 73 0.59 -10.11 -3.30
C SER A 73 1.12 -8.74 -2.87
N MET A 74 1.12 -7.75 -3.78
CA MET A 74 1.51 -6.37 -3.47
C MET A 74 0.54 -5.70 -2.51
N PHE A 75 -0.77 -5.94 -2.63
CA PHE A 75 -1.76 -5.44 -1.68
C PHE A 75 -1.51 -5.95 -0.26
N ILE A 76 -1.26 -7.26 -0.11
CA ILE A 76 -0.89 -7.85 1.19
C ILE A 76 0.39 -7.20 1.74
N ALA A 77 1.40 -7.02 0.90
CA ALA A 77 2.64 -6.37 1.31
C ALA A 77 2.43 -4.92 1.79
N ILE A 78 1.58 -4.13 1.12
CA ILE A 78 1.21 -2.78 1.54
C ILE A 78 0.54 -2.81 2.92
N GLY A 79 -0.40 -3.74 3.14
CA GLY A 79 -1.05 -3.94 4.44
C GLY A 79 -0.05 -4.26 5.55
N CYS A 80 0.88 -5.20 5.30
CA CYS A 80 1.92 -5.57 6.25
C CYS A 80 2.86 -4.40 6.58
N ILE A 81 3.34 -3.66 5.57
CA ILE A 81 4.23 -2.50 5.78
C ILE A 81 3.50 -1.40 6.55
N SER A 82 2.24 -1.13 6.21
CA SER A 82 1.42 -0.15 6.92
C SER A 82 1.25 -0.54 8.40
N GLY A 83 1.03 -1.82 8.71
CA GLY A 83 1.00 -2.31 10.09
C GLY A 83 2.35 -2.20 10.80
N LEU A 84 3.45 -2.50 10.11
CA LEU A 84 4.80 -2.32 10.66
C LEU A 84 5.10 -0.85 10.98
N ASN A 85 4.65 0.09 10.16
CA ASN A 85 4.80 1.53 10.42
C ASN A 85 4.19 1.93 11.76
N PHE A 86 3.01 1.38 12.10
CA PHE A 86 2.38 1.57 13.41
C PHE A 86 3.20 0.98 14.55
N ILE A 87 3.66 -0.26 14.40
CA ILE A 87 4.44 -0.94 15.44
C ILE A 87 5.74 -0.16 15.72
N ILE A 88 6.42 0.31 14.68
CA ILE A 88 7.66 1.10 14.81
C ILE A 88 7.38 2.43 15.49
N TYR A 89 6.29 3.11 15.12
CA TYR A 89 5.90 4.38 15.72
C TYR A 89 5.64 4.24 17.23
N TYR A 90 4.80 3.29 17.64
CA TYR A 90 4.48 3.06 19.06
C TYR A 90 5.66 2.53 19.88
N ARG A 91 6.60 1.80 19.28
CA ARG A 91 7.83 1.38 19.99
C ARG A 91 8.80 2.53 20.24
N ARG A 92 8.64 3.65 19.54
CA ARG A 92 9.54 4.80 19.60
C ARG A 92 9.07 5.89 20.55
N GLN A 93 7.76 5.98 20.79
CA GLN A 93 7.21 6.70 21.95
C GLN A 93 7.63 6.04 23.26
#